data_AF-A0A3B0C9N8-F1
#
_entry.id   AF-A0A3B0C9N8-F1
#
_cell.length_a   1.000
_cell.length_b   1.000
_cell.length_c   1.000
_cell.angle_alpha   90.00
_cell.angle_beta   90.00
_cell.angle_gamma   90.00
#
_symmetry.space_group_name_H-M   'P 1'
#
loop_
_entity.id
_entity.type
_entity.pdbx_description
1 polymer ?
#
loop_
_entity_poly.entity_id
_entity_poly.type
_entity_poly.pdbx_seq_one_letter_code
_entity_poly.pdbx_strand_id
1 'polypeptide(L)'
;MRIRLEKKNRVTTDFVEIEVDKEILNVREGKVKKTGGPKWGKHCGTDENAIVEANKIKQEFLDKKYIEVNSKQRPSDFNGVYDKAKWHFRGEFPKELDIFQGYVHTGFYLTWIIENGLFDTNGDDYLNSEISKVKKKELTGAKFFERNLDGVLMDDDLTELGNEFTYKYYEKGKFSDDYSKTLGTDLPTLYHIQDNWENYEKFKPLLDKRFKRWEKSKKPKWWKLN
;
A
#
# COMPACT_ATOMS: atom_id res chain seq x y z
N MET A 1 8.89 11.78 -13.56
CA MET A 1 7.48 11.99 -13.97
C MET A 1 6.79 10.64 -14.04
N ARG A 2 5.52 10.51 -13.63
CA ARG A 2 4.75 9.26 -13.80
C ARG A 2 3.38 9.55 -14.37
N ILE A 3 2.99 8.79 -15.39
CA ILE A 3 1.70 8.87 -16.08
C ILE A 3 1.10 7.47 -16.05
N ARG A 4 -0.17 7.37 -15.69
CA ARG A 4 -0.92 6.13 -15.85
C ARG A 4 -2.16 6.39 -16.69
N LEU A 5 -2.37 5.54 -17.67
CA LEU A 5 -3.54 5.59 -18.51
C LEU A 5 -4.27 4.24 -18.41
N GLU A 6 -5.58 4.28 -18.36
CA GLU A 6 -6.41 3.07 -18.30
C GLU A 6 -7.48 3.07 -19.39
N LYS A 7 -7.82 1.87 -19.88
CA LYS A 7 -8.91 1.66 -20.83
C LYS A 7 -9.83 0.55 -20.33
N LYS A 8 -11.07 0.90 -20.04
CA LYS A 8 -12.10 -0.06 -19.63
C LYS A 8 -12.65 -0.79 -20.86
N ASN A 9 -12.42 -2.10 -20.91
CA ASN A 9 -13.06 -3.01 -21.86
C ASN A 9 -14.27 -3.69 -21.21
N ARG A 10 -14.98 -4.53 -21.97
CA ARG A 10 -16.18 -5.24 -21.50
C ARG A 10 -15.93 -6.10 -20.26
N VAL A 11 -14.72 -6.67 -20.13
CA VAL A 11 -14.37 -7.65 -19.08
C VAL A 11 -13.10 -7.26 -18.30
N THR A 12 -12.21 -6.46 -18.90
CA THR A 12 -10.92 -6.10 -18.30
C THR A 12 -10.71 -4.60 -18.33
N THR A 13 -9.86 -4.10 -17.43
CA THR A 13 -9.26 -2.78 -17.57
C THR A 13 -7.81 -2.97 -17.96
N ASP A 14 -7.43 -2.47 -19.13
CA ASP A 14 -6.04 -2.45 -19.56
C ASP A 14 -5.39 -1.17 -19.01
N PHE A 15 -4.12 -1.24 -18.64
CA PHE A 15 -3.36 -0.08 -18.18
C PHE A 15 -2.05 0.04 -18.97
N VAL A 16 -1.59 1.28 -19.10
CA VAL A 16 -0.19 1.61 -19.40
C VAL A 16 0.32 2.56 -18.33
N GLU A 17 1.53 2.30 -17.86
CA GLU A 17 2.23 3.09 -16.87
C GLU A 17 3.56 3.54 -17.46
N ILE A 18 3.76 4.85 -17.50
CA ILE A 18 4.93 5.50 -18.09
C ILE A 18 5.64 6.23 -16.96
N GLU A 19 6.89 5.89 -16.72
CA GLU A 19 7.70 6.45 -15.66
C GLU A 19 9.01 6.99 -16.22
N VAL A 20 9.31 8.24 -15.91
CA VAL A 20 10.58 8.89 -16.20
C VAL A 20 11.34 9.07 -14.90
N ASP A 21 12.47 8.39 -14.79
CA ASP A 21 13.47 8.55 -13.74
C ASP A 21 14.77 9.06 -14.39
N LYS A 22 15.04 10.35 -14.21
CA LYS A 22 16.11 11.09 -14.92
C LYS A 22 16.03 10.87 -16.44
N GLU A 23 17.12 10.40 -17.04
CA GLU A 23 17.28 10.15 -18.47
C GLU A 23 16.64 8.82 -18.91
N ILE A 24 16.05 8.06 -17.98
CA ILE A 24 15.49 6.72 -18.24
C ILE A 24 13.96 6.79 -18.30
N LEU A 25 13.42 6.38 -19.44
CA LEU A 25 12.01 6.14 -19.66
C LEU A 25 11.70 4.66 -19.44
N ASN A 26 10.71 4.34 -18.62
CA ASN A 26 10.16 3.01 -18.40
C ASN A 26 8.68 2.98 -18.78
N VAL A 27 8.27 1.93 -19.48
CA VAL A 27 6.87 1.69 -19.85
C VAL A 27 6.46 0.30 -19.43
N ARG A 28 5.31 0.20 -18.77
CA ARG A 28 4.69 -1.07 -18.36
C ARG A 28 3.24 -1.10 -18.82
N GLU A 29 2.89 -2.11 -19.59
CA GLU A 29 1.50 -2.37 -20.00
C GLU A 29 0.96 -3.59 -19.25
N GLY A 30 -0.35 -3.66 -19.02
CA GLY A 30 -0.96 -4.81 -18.37
C GLY A 30 -2.46 -4.70 -18.17
N LYS A 31 -3.00 -5.55 -17.30
CA LYS A 31 -4.42 -5.51 -16.90
C LYS A 31 -4.52 -5.30 -15.39
N VAL A 32 -5.41 -4.43 -14.93
CA VAL A 32 -5.51 -3.94 -13.53
C VAL A 32 -5.72 -5.05 -12.47
N LYS A 33 -6.01 -6.29 -12.89
CA LYS A 33 -6.19 -7.46 -12.01
C LYS A 33 -5.40 -8.70 -12.46
N LYS A 34 -4.38 -8.55 -13.29
CA LYS A 34 -3.53 -9.66 -13.72
C LYS A 34 -2.06 -9.34 -13.49
N THR A 35 -1.31 -10.34 -13.02
CA THR A 35 0.13 -10.24 -12.88
C THR A 35 0.82 -10.35 -14.23
N GLY A 36 1.86 -9.55 -14.43
CA GLY A 36 2.68 -9.56 -15.64
C GLY A 36 2.13 -8.72 -16.80
N GLY A 37 3.03 -8.41 -17.72
CA GLY A 37 2.78 -7.62 -18.93
C GLY A 37 4.09 -7.11 -19.54
N PRO A 38 4.06 -6.62 -20.79
CA PRO A 38 5.25 -6.06 -21.42
C PRO A 38 5.81 -4.92 -20.57
N LYS A 39 7.09 -5.03 -20.22
CA LYS A 39 7.87 -3.97 -19.58
C LYS A 39 9.11 -3.72 -20.41
N TRP A 40 9.34 -2.48 -20.77
CA TRP A 40 10.55 -2.06 -21.46
C TRP A 40 11.01 -0.70 -20.95
N GLY A 41 12.29 -0.42 -21.13
CA GLY A 41 12.89 0.86 -20.78
C GLY A 41 13.86 1.33 -21.85
N LYS A 42 14.08 2.63 -21.93
CA LYS A 42 14.95 3.30 -22.89
C LYS A 42 15.67 4.46 -22.22
N HIS A 43 16.97 4.56 -22.48
CA HIS A 43 17.76 5.74 -22.13
C HIS A 43 17.53 6.83 -23.19
N CYS A 44 17.10 8.02 -22.78
CA CYS A 44 16.77 9.14 -23.65
C CYS A 44 17.86 10.22 -23.71
N GLY A 45 18.96 10.02 -22.99
CA GLY A 45 20.16 10.88 -23.04
C GLY A 45 20.09 12.15 -22.21
N THR A 46 18.90 12.74 -22.07
CA THR A 46 18.64 13.83 -21.11
C THR A 46 17.25 13.65 -20.47
N ASP A 47 17.04 14.32 -19.33
CA ASP A 47 15.75 14.35 -18.65
C ASP A 47 14.65 14.99 -19.53
N GLU A 48 14.97 16.05 -20.28
CA GLU A 48 13.99 16.69 -21.18
C GLU A 48 13.56 15.74 -22.30
N ASN A 49 14.50 15.01 -22.90
CA ASN A 49 14.19 14.05 -23.95
C ASN A 49 13.35 12.89 -23.42
N ALA A 50 13.61 12.44 -22.19
CA ALA A 50 12.79 11.41 -21.54
C ALA A 50 11.34 11.88 -21.34
N ILE A 51 11.15 13.13 -20.94
CA ILE A 51 9.82 13.74 -20.79
C ILE A 51 9.11 13.89 -22.13
N VAL A 52 9.81 14.34 -23.18
CA VAL A 52 9.24 14.47 -24.54
C VAL A 52 8.76 13.10 -25.06
N GLU A 53 9.59 12.07 -24.94
CA GLU A 53 9.24 10.72 -25.40
C GLU A 53 8.07 10.14 -24.58
N ALA A 54 8.07 10.34 -23.26
CA ALA A 54 6.96 9.93 -22.40
C ALA A 54 5.62 10.58 -22.81
N ASN A 55 5.63 11.87 -23.15
CA ASN A 55 4.44 12.59 -23.60
C ASN A 55 3.96 12.12 -24.98
N LYS A 56 4.88 11.74 -25.88
CA LYS A 56 4.53 11.13 -27.16
C LYS A 56 3.78 9.81 -26.97
N ILE A 57 4.32 8.92 -26.13
CA ILE A 57 3.69 7.64 -25.80
C ILE A 57 2.33 7.88 -25.13
N LYS A 58 2.26 8.84 -24.20
CA LYS A 58 0.99 9.24 -23.59
C LYS A 58 -0.06 9.57 -24.66
N GLN A 59 0.29 10.42 -25.62
CA GLN A 59 -0.62 10.81 -26.70
C GLN A 59 -1.07 9.62 -27.55
N GLU A 60 -0.15 8.71 -27.90
CA GLU A 60 -0.47 7.49 -28.64
C GLU A 60 -1.52 6.61 -27.93
N PHE A 61 -1.48 6.54 -26.60
CA PHE A 61 -2.47 5.79 -25.82
C PHE A 61 -3.78 6.56 -25.61
N LEU A 62 -3.74 7.88 -25.47
CA LEU A 62 -4.94 8.72 -25.48
C LEU A 62 -5.73 8.54 -26.79
N ASP A 63 -5.03 8.51 -27.94
CA ASP A 63 -5.63 8.27 -29.26
C ASP A 63 -6.27 6.86 -29.35
N LYS A 64 -5.72 5.89 -28.60
CA LYS A 64 -6.29 4.54 -28.44
C LYS A 64 -7.47 4.48 -27.45
N LYS A 65 -7.99 5.64 -27.00
CA LYS A 65 -9.08 5.80 -26.04
C LYS A 65 -8.75 5.36 -24.61
N TYR A 66 -7.48 5.38 -24.24
CA TYR A 66 -7.13 5.33 -22.83
C TYR A 66 -7.42 6.71 -22.20
N ILE A 67 -7.73 6.71 -20.91
CA ILE A 67 -7.88 7.93 -20.12
C ILE A 67 -6.75 8.03 -19.11
N GLU A 68 -6.22 9.22 -18.90
CA GLU A 68 -5.27 9.46 -17.83
C GLU A 68 -5.97 9.31 -16.48
N VAL A 69 -5.41 8.44 -15.66
CA VAL A 69 -5.83 8.26 -14.28
C VAL A 69 -4.71 8.78 -13.40
N ASN A 70 -5.08 9.44 -12.31
CA ASN A 70 -4.10 9.76 -11.28
C ASN A 70 -3.58 8.44 -10.70
N SER A 71 -2.40 7.98 -11.15
CA SER A 71 -1.70 6.91 -10.44
C SER A 71 -1.34 7.43 -9.06
N LYS A 72 -1.60 6.60 -8.04
CA LYS A 72 -1.08 6.77 -6.68
C LYS A 72 0.38 7.24 -6.77
N GLN A 73 0.68 8.49 -6.38
CA GLN A 73 2.03 9.02 -6.44
C GLN A 73 2.93 8.18 -5.53
N ARG A 74 3.90 7.45 -6.10
CA ARG A 74 4.88 6.68 -5.34
C ARG A 74 6.13 7.54 -5.14
N PRO A 75 6.68 7.61 -3.92
CA PRO A 75 8.02 8.13 -3.69
C PRO A 75 9.05 7.35 -4.52
N SER A 76 10.04 8.03 -5.09
CA SER A 76 11.02 7.42 -6.00
C SER A 76 11.91 6.36 -5.32
N ASP A 77 12.03 6.39 -3.99
CA ASP A 77 12.79 5.42 -3.20
C ASP A 77 11.95 4.22 -2.73
N PHE A 78 10.66 4.16 -3.08
CA PHE A 78 9.72 3.15 -2.60
C PHE A 78 9.35 2.14 -3.69
N ASN A 79 9.61 0.86 -3.42
CA ASN A 79 9.38 -0.22 -4.38
C ASN A 79 7.91 -0.69 -4.47
N GLY A 80 6.99 -0.06 -3.73
CA GLY A 80 5.56 -0.39 -3.71
C GLY A 80 5.16 -1.49 -2.71
N VAL A 81 6.10 -2.03 -1.92
CA VAL A 81 5.81 -3.05 -0.91
C VAL A 81 6.10 -2.51 0.49
N TYR A 82 5.08 -2.46 1.34
CA TYR A 82 5.20 -2.05 2.74
C TYR A 82 5.63 -3.18 3.66
N ASP A 83 5.10 -4.40 3.44
CA ASP A 83 5.43 -5.54 4.27
C ASP A 83 5.31 -6.87 3.53
N LYS A 84 6.10 -7.86 3.98
CA LYS A 84 5.87 -9.27 3.65
C LYS A 84 5.97 -10.08 4.93
N ALA A 85 4.94 -10.85 5.26
CA ALA A 85 4.94 -11.74 6.43
C ALA A 85 6.20 -12.62 6.47
N LYS A 86 6.67 -13.09 5.30
CA LYS A 86 7.89 -13.89 5.17
C LYS A 86 9.19 -13.21 5.60
N TRP A 87 9.24 -11.88 5.68
CA TRP A 87 10.40 -11.18 6.21
C TRP A 87 10.59 -11.43 7.70
N HIS A 88 9.52 -11.79 8.40
CA HIS A 88 9.50 -11.91 9.86
C HIS A 88 9.88 -13.29 10.38
N PHE A 89 9.68 -14.34 9.58
CA PHE A 89 9.97 -15.72 9.99
C PHE A 89 11.11 -16.41 9.21
N ARG A 90 11.86 -15.66 8.41
CA ARG A 90 13.04 -16.17 7.66
C ARG A 90 14.39 -16.02 8.39
N GLY A 91 14.38 -15.48 9.61
CA GLY A 91 15.56 -15.25 10.44
C GLY A 91 15.45 -15.88 11.83
N GLU A 92 15.86 -15.14 12.86
CA GLU A 92 15.70 -15.54 14.27
C GLU A 92 14.25 -15.37 14.72
N PHE A 93 13.41 -16.36 14.39
CA PHE A 93 12.02 -16.44 14.82
C PHE A 93 11.89 -17.44 15.98
N PRO A 94 11.07 -17.16 17.01
CA PRO A 94 10.88 -18.09 18.12
C PRO A 94 10.34 -19.44 17.62
N LYS A 95 11.09 -20.52 17.87
CA LYS A 95 10.83 -21.85 17.29
C LYS A 95 9.56 -22.52 17.81
N GLU A 96 9.12 -22.07 18.98
CA GLU A 96 7.92 -22.52 19.67
C GLU A 96 6.64 -21.86 19.15
N LEU A 97 6.76 -20.78 18.37
CA LEU A 97 5.62 -20.04 17.84
C LEU A 97 5.28 -20.49 16.42
N ASP A 98 3.99 -20.45 16.09
CA ASP A 98 3.52 -20.62 14.73
C ASP A 98 3.99 -19.44 13.85
N ILE A 99 4.39 -19.72 12.61
CA ILE A 99 4.80 -18.69 11.63
C ILE A 99 3.70 -17.65 11.37
N PHE A 100 2.44 -18.00 11.65
CA PHE A 100 1.30 -17.09 11.66
C PHE A 100 1.56 -15.83 12.53
N GLN A 101 2.40 -15.91 13.57
CA GLN A 101 2.75 -14.73 14.37
C GLN A 101 3.50 -13.65 13.58
N GLY A 102 4.13 -14.02 12.46
CA GLY A 102 4.72 -13.06 11.51
C GLY A 102 3.68 -12.17 10.80
N TYR A 103 2.40 -12.49 10.84
CA TYR A 103 1.32 -11.74 10.19
C TYR A 103 0.66 -10.71 11.11
N VAL A 104 0.87 -10.81 12.44
CA VAL A 104 0.00 -10.16 13.43
C VAL A 104 0.13 -8.65 13.49
N HIS A 105 1.35 -8.11 13.46
CA HIS A 105 1.58 -6.67 13.51
C HIS A 105 0.95 -5.96 12.29
N THR A 106 1.21 -6.45 11.08
CA THR A 106 0.58 -5.98 9.84
C THR A 106 -0.93 -6.21 9.86
N GLY A 107 -1.36 -7.33 10.43
CA GLY A 107 -2.78 -7.66 10.63
C GLY A 107 -3.53 -6.62 11.44
N PHE A 108 -3.00 -6.17 12.58
CA PHE A 108 -3.62 -5.09 13.35
C PHE A 108 -3.69 -3.77 12.58
N TYR A 109 -2.64 -3.45 11.83
CA TYR A 109 -2.64 -2.26 10.97
C TYR A 109 -3.71 -2.37 9.88
N LEU A 110 -3.84 -3.52 9.23
CA LEU A 110 -4.83 -3.79 8.18
C LEU A 110 -6.27 -3.73 8.71
N THR A 111 -6.53 -4.26 9.91
CA THR A 111 -7.84 -4.09 10.56
C THR A 111 -8.20 -2.60 10.66
N TRP A 112 -7.26 -1.77 11.12
CA TRP A 112 -7.47 -0.33 11.25
C TRP A 112 -7.66 0.36 9.88
N ILE A 113 -6.84 0.02 8.90
CA ILE A 113 -6.96 0.50 7.51
C ILE A 113 -8.36 0.19 6.94
N ILE A 114 -8.86 -1.04 7.15
CA ILE A 114 -10.16 -1.50 6.68
C ILE A 114 -11.31 -0.76 7.37
N GLU A 115 -11.25 -0.60 8.70
CA GLU A 115 -12.26 0.13 9.46
C GLU A 115 -12.37 1.60 9.04
N ASN A 116 -11.26 2.21 8.65
CA ASN A 116 -11.20 3.61 8.21
C ASN A 116 -11.44 3.80 6.70
N GLY A 117 -11.78 2.74 5.96
CA GLY A 117 -12.04 2.84 4.52
C GLY A 117 -10.81 3.20 3.69
N LEU A 118 -9.61 2.88 4.18
CA LEU A 118 -8.34 3.18 3.54
C LEU A 118 -7.82 2.01 2.68
N PHE A 119 -8.45 0.83 2.77
CA PHE A 119 -8.21 -0.31 1.90
C PHE A 119 -8.96 -0.14 0.57
N ASP A 120 -8.31 -0.48 -0.53
CA ASP A 120 -8.86 -0.41 -1.88
C ASP A 120 -8.99 -1.82 -2.47
N THR A 121 -10.23 -2.29 -2.58
CA THR A 121 -10.53 -3.62 -3.16
C THR A 121 -10.43 -3.62 -4.68
N ASN A 122 -10.21 -2.48 -5.33
CA ASN A 122 -10.27 -2.33 -6.78
C ASN A 122 -11.58 -2.90 -7.37
N GLY A 123 -12.69 -2.79 -6.62
CA GLY A 123 -14.00 -3.34 -6.99
C GLY A 123 -14.02 -4.86 -7.08
N ASP A 124 -13.27 -5.57 -6.24
CA ASP A 124 -13.33 -7.02 -6.10
C ASP A 124 -14.40 -7.42 -5.06
N ASP A 125 -15.43 -8.14 -5.50
CA ASP A 125 -16.57 -8.53 -4.66
C ASP A 125 -16.20 -9.53 -3.56
N TYR A 126 -15.21 -10.39 -3.81
CA TYR A 126 -14.73 -11.33 -2.81
C TYR A 126 -13.99 -10.59 -1.70
N LEU A 127 -13.07 -9.67 -2.04
CA LEU A 127 -12.39 -8.83 -1.05
C LEU A 127 -13.37 -7.94 -0.29
N ASN A 128 -14.41 -7.39 -0.94
CA ASN A 128 -15.47 -6.63 -0.26
C ASN A 128 -16.19 -7.48 0.80
N SER A 129 -16.44 -8.76 0.51
CA SER A 129 -17.05 -9.71 1.47
C SER A 129 -16.10 -10.01 2.64
N GLU A 130 -14.82 -10.26 2.37
CA GLU A 130 -13.82 -10.52 3.41
C GLU A 130 -13.58 -9.30 4.32
N ILE A 131 -13.53 -8.09 3.75
CA ILE A 131 -13.50 -6.84 4.51
C ILE A 131 -14.71 -6.70 5.43
N SER A 132 -15.89 -7.10 4.96
CA SER A 132 -17.11 -7.05 5.77
C SER A 132 -17.00 -7.97 6.99
N LYS A 133 -16.35 -9.12 6.88
CA LYS A 133 -16.07 -10.02 8.00
C LYS A 133 -15.09 -9.39 9.00
N VAL A 134 -14.06 -8.69 8.50
CA VAL A 134 -13.13 -7.95 9.37
C VAL A 134 -13.86 -6.86 10.16
N LYS A 135 -14.70 -6.06 9.51
CA LYS A 135 -15.51 -5.01 10.16
C LYS A 135 -16.48 -5.56 11.20
N LYS A 136 -17.01 -6.77 10.99
CA LYS A 136 -17.89 -7.48 11.93
C LYS A 136 -17.15 -8.24 13.03
N LYS A 137 -15.81 -8.18 13.04
CA LYS A 137 -14.93 -8.91 13.96
C LYS A 137 -14.98 -10.45 13.83
N GLU A 138 -15.46 -10.93 12.69
CA GLU A 138 -15.54 -12.36 12.35
C GLU A 138 -14.21 -12.89 11.76
N LEU A 139 -13.38 -12.00 11.22
CA LEU A 139 -12.07 -12.29 10.66
C LEU A 139 -11.05 -11.26 11.19
N THR A 140 -9.92 -11.71 11.72
CA THR A 140 -8.86 -10.79 12.14
C THR A 140 -8.11 -10.27 10.93
N GLY A 141 -7.51 -9.08 11.04
CA GLY A 141 -6.69 -8.54 9.96
C GLY A 141 -5.47 -9.41 9.63
N ALA A 142 -4.92 -10.16 10.60
CA ALA A 142 -3.82 -11.09 10.34
C ALA A 142 -4.26 -12.27 9.46
N LYS A 143 -5.44 -12.85 9.74
CA LYS A 143 -6.04 -13.89 8.87
C LYS A 143 -6.45 -13.33 7.52
N PHE A 144 -6.96 -12.10 7.46
CA PHE A 144 -7.23 -11.43 6.19
C PHE A 144 -5.94 -11.28 5.38
N PHE A 145 -4.85 -10.85 6.02
CA PHE A 145 -3.55 -10.66 5.39
C PHE A 145 -2.99 -11.96 4.80
N GLU A 146 -3.05 -13.04 5.58
CA GLU A 146 -2.62 -14.37 5.16
C GLU A 146 -3.44 -14.90 3.98
N ARG A 147 -4.77 -14.84 4.08
CA ARG A 147 -5.67 -15.54 3.15
C ARG A 147 -5.95 -14.78 1.86
N ASN A 148 -5.93 -13.46 1.93
CA ASN A 148 -6.42 -12.62 0.83
C ASN A 148 -5.31 -11.82 0.14
N LEU A 149 -4.18 -11.60 0.82
CA LEU A 149 -3.05 -10.83 0.29
C LEU A 149 -1.75 -11.65 0.20
N ASP A 150 -1.81 -12.97 0.41
CA ASP A 150 -0.66 -13.88 0.44
C ASP A 150 0.49 -13.38 1.34
N GLY A 151 0.15 -12.66 2.42
CA GLY A 151 1.10 -12.05 3.32
C GLY A 151 1.99 -10.97 2.69
N VAL A 152 1.52 -10.25 1.67
CA VAL A 152 2.23 -9.12 1.06
C VAL A 152 1.34 -7.87 1.04
N LEU A 153 1.75 -6.82 1.74
CA LEU A 153 1.03 -5.54 1.75
C LEU A 153 1.67 -4.60 0.74
N MET A 154 0.94 -4.25 -0.31
CA MET A 154 1.37 -3.36 -1.37
C MET A 154 0.61 -2.03 -1.33
N ASP A 155 1.15 -1.02 -2.00
CA ASP A 155 0.44 0.25 -2.18
C ASP A 155 -0.81 0.14 -3.06
N ASP A 156 -0.82 -0.82 -3.98
CA ASP A 156 -1.98 -1.10 -4.81
C ASP A 156 -3.21 -1.53 -3.97
N ASP A 157 -3.00 -2.03 -2.74
CA ASP A 157 -4.06 -2.43 -1.79
C ASP A 157 -4.72 -1.25 -1.05
N LEU A 158 -4.18 -0.02 -1.14
CA LEU A 158 -4.44 1.02 -0.12
C LEU A 158 -4.87 2.41 -0.62
N THR A 159 -6.01 2.64 -1.28
CA THR A 159 -6.52 3.98 -1.69
C THR A 159 -5.43 5.01 -2.09
N GLU A 160 -5.71 6.32 -2.09
CA GLU A 160 -4.63 7.32 -2.19
C GLU A 160 -4.26 7.82 -0.79
N LEU A 161 -5.26 8.22 -0.01
CA LEU A 161 -5.11 8.66 1.37
C LEU A 161 -4.46 7.60 2.26
N GLY A 162 -4.85 6.33 2.09
CA GLY A 162 -4.27 5.19 2.80
C GLY A 162 -2.78 5.06 2.54
N ASN A 163 -2.35 5.18 1.28
CA ASN A 163 -0.95 5.16 0.90
C ASN A 163 -0.14 6.29 1.50
N GLU A 164 -0.62 7.53 1.41
CA GLU A 164 0.14 8.67 1.92
C GLU A 164 0.37 8.56 3.44
N PHE A 165 -0.62 8.06 4.19
CA PHE A 165 -0.46 7.82 5.61
C PHE A 165 0.44 6.62 5.89
N THR A 166 0.22 5.50 5.21
CA THR A 166 1.01 4.26 5.39
C THR A 166 2.48 4.52 5.12
N TYR A 167 2.82 5.19 4.02
CA TYR A 167 4.20 5.56 3.73
C TYR A 167 4.82 6.44 4.83
N LYS A 168 4.07 7.40 5.39
CA LYS A 168 4.60 8.31 6.43
C LYS A 168 4.69 7.68 7.81
N TYR A 169 3.78 6.78 8.16
CA TYR A 169 3.65 6.23 9.51
C TYR A 169 4.16 4.80 9.64
N TYR A 170 3.81 3.93 8.69
CA TYR A 170 4.19 2.53 8.67
C TYR A 170 5.62 2.35 8.14
N GLU A 171 5.88 2.84 6.93
CA GLU A 171 7.16 2.64 6.22
C GLU A 171 8.31 3.48 6.82
N LYS A 172 8.13 4.80 6.90
CA LYS A 172 9.18 5.73 7.37
C LYS A 172 9.03 6.15 8.83
N GLY A 173 7.97 5.67 9.48
CA GLY A 173 7.45 6.29 10.70
C GLY A 173 7.67 5.49 11.97
N LYS A 174 6.72 5.64 12.91
CA LYS A 174 6.82 5.13 14.28
C LYS A 174 5.97 3.90 14.53
N PHE A 175 5.45 3.24 13.48
CA PHE A 175 4.56 2.10 13.65
C PHE A 175 5.18 1.00 14.53
N SER A 176 6.41 0.56 14.24
CA SER A 176 7.09 -0.49 15.02
C SER A 176 7.29 -0.08 16.49
N ASP A 177 7.75 1.15 16.73
CA ASP A 177 7.93 1.68 18.09
C ASP A 177 6.61 1.74 18.88
N ASP A 178 5.56 2.20 18.21
CA ASP A 178 4.24 2.38 18.80
C ASP A 178 3.58 1.02 19.10
N TYR A 179 3.73 0.06 18.17
CA TYR A 179 3.29 -1.32 18.35
C TYR A 179 4.01 -1.98 19.54
N SER A 180 5.34 -1.89 19.58
CA SER A 180 6.15 -2.42 20.68
C SER A 180 5.77 -1.82 22.03
N LYS A 181 5.66 -0.48 22.13
CA LYS A 181 5.34 0.19 23.40
C LYS A 181 3.91 -0.05 23.88
N THR A 182 2.98 -0.31 22.96
CA THR A 182 1.57 -0.48 23.33
C THR A 182 1.24 -1.91 23.73
N LEU A 183 1.83 -2.90 23.04
CA LEU A 183 1.43 -4.30 23.17
C LEU A 183 2.58 -5.24 23.55
N GLY A 184 3.83 -4.83 23.35
CA GLY A 184 5.00 -5.67 23.53
C GLY A 184 5.62 -5.64 24.94
N THR A 185 5.13 -4.77 25.82
CA THR A 185 5.64 -4.67 27.20
C THR A 185 5.48 -6.01 27.91
N ASP A 186 6.54 -6.48 28.56
CA ASP A 186 6.61 -7.75 29.31
C ASP A 186 6.54 -9.04 28.46
N LEU A 187 6.67 -8.93 27.13
CA LEU A 187 6.73 -10.11 26.25
C LEU A 187 8.17 -10.43 25.82
N PRO A 188 8.53 -11.72 25.66
CA PRO A 188 9.89 -12.10 25.22
C PRO A 188 10.25 -11.52 23.86
N THR A 189 9.29 -11.49 22.94
CA THR A 189 9.43 -10.87 21.62
C THR A 189 8.10 -10.29 21.17
N LEU A 190 8.11 -9.44 20.14
CA LEU A 190 6.89 -8.90 19.55
C LEU A 190 6.00 -9.97 18.91
N TYR A 191 6.56 -11.14 18.55
CA TYR A 191 5.80 -12.26 18.00
C TYR A 191 4.95 -13.01 19.05
N HIS A 192 5.15 -12.74 20.33
CA HIS A 192 4.30 -13.27 21.39
C HIS A 192 2.99 -12.49 21.56
N ILE A 193 2.83 -11.35 20.87
CA ILE A 193 1.58 -10.59 20.89
C ILE A 193 0.50 -11.42 20.19
N GLN A 194 -0.55 -11.77 20.92
CA GLN A 194 -1.64 -12.60 20.38
C GLN A 194 -2.52 -11.83 19.38
N ASP A 195 -2.90 -12.49 18.29
CA ASP A 195 -3.92 -12.03 17.32
C ASP A 195 -5.33 -12.11 17.93
N ASN A 196 -5.71 -11.09 18.69
CA ASN A 196 -7.03 -11.00 19.30
C ASN A 196 -7.57 -9.57 19.30
N TRP A 197 -8.89 -9.44 19.45
CA TRP A 197 -9.56 -8.15 19.44
C TRP A 197 -9.20 -7.26 20.64
N GLU A 198 -8.85 -7.84 21.79
CA GLU A 198 -8.45 -7.07 22.96
C GLU A 198 -7.17 -6.25 22.68
N ASN A 199 -6.16 -6.87 22.07
CA ASN A 199 -4.93 -6.21 21.67
C ASN A 199 -5.18 -5.18 20.56
N TYR A 200 -6.06 -5.50 19.59
CA TYR A 200 -6.46 -4.52 18.58
C TYR A 200 -7.09 -3.27 19.20
N GLU A 201 -8.06 -3.44 20.11
CA GLU A 201 -8.75 -2.33 20.77
C GLU A 201 -7.82 -1.50 21.67
N LYS A 202 -6.80 -2.13 22.27
CA LYS A 202 -5.74 -1.39 23.00
C LYS A 202 -4.90 -0.53 22.06
N PHE A 203 -4.60 -1.01 20.85
CA PHE A 203 -3.71 -0.32 19.91
C PHE A 203 -4.41 0.73 19.04
N LYS A 204 -5.66 0.49 18.65
CA LYS A 204 -6.47 1.36 17.79
C LYS A 204 -6.48 2.85 18.19
N PRO A 205 -6.64 3.24 19.47
CA PRO A 205 -6.63 4.66 19.85
C PRO A 205 -5.32 5.39 19.49
N LEU A 206 -4.18 4.68 19.51
CA LEU A 206 -2.90 5.25 19.11
C LEU A 206 -2.82 5.45 17.59
N LEU A 207 -3.32 4.48 16.81
CA LEU A 207 -3.43 4.61 15.34
C LEU A 207 -4.32 5.80 14.96
N ASP A 208 -5.50 5.93 15.58
CA ASP A 208 -6.42 7.06 15.39
C ASP A 208 -5.72 8.40 15.70
N LYS A 209 -4.97 8.46 16.80
CA LYS A 209 -4.21 9.65 17.20
C LYS A 209 -3.13 10.00 16.18
N ARG A 210 -2.40 9.00 15.66
CA ARG A 210 -1.34 9.18 14.66
C ARG A 210 -1.91 9.68 13.34
N PHE A 211 -3.01 9.09 12.89
CA PHE A 211 -3.72 9.51 11.68
C PHE A 211 -4.22 10.95 11.77
N LYS A 212 -4.99 11.28 12.81
CA LYS A 212 -5.50 12.64 13.03
C LYS A 212 -4.39 13.69 13.12
N ARG A 213 -3.26 13.37 13.75
CA ARG A 213 -2.11 14.29 13.83
C ARG A 213 -1.47 14.50 12.46
N TRP A 214 -1.31 13.42 11.70
CA TRP A 214 -0.77 13.49 10.34
C TRP A 214 -1.69 14.31 9.42
N GLU A 215 -2.99 14.09 9.43
CA GLU A 215 -3.96 14.89 8.66
C GLU A 215 -3.87 16.39 9.00
N LYS A 216 -3.76 16.73 10.29
CA LYS A 216 -3.58 18.13 10.73
C LYS A 216 -2.27 18.73 10.22
N SER A 217 -1.20 17.93 10.13
CA SER A 217 0.11 18.40 9.65
C SER A 217 0.12 18.75 8.15
N LYS A 218 -0.83 18.22 7.38
CA LYS A 218 -1.02 18.54 5.96
C LYS A 218 -1.71 19.88 5.70
N LYS A 219 -2.41 20.44 6.69
CA LYS A 219 -3.09 21.73 6.51
C LYS A 219 -2.06 22.88 6.47
N PRO A 220 -2.14 23.81 5.49
CA PRO A 220 -1.27 24.97 5.46
C PRO A 220 -1.35 25.73 6.78
N LYS A 221 -0.20 26.12 7.32
CA LYS A 221 -0.15 27.03 8.47
C LYS A 221 -0.64 28.40 7.98
N TRP A 222 -1.68 28.94 8.61
CA TRP A 222 -2.35 30.18 8.20
C TRP A 222 -1.41 31.40 8.13
N TRP A 223 -0.27 31.38 8.81
CA TRP A 223 0.77 32.42 8.75
C TRP A 223 1.78 32.27 7.60
N LYS A 224 1.64 31.26 6.72
CA LYS A 224 2.46 31.12 5.50
C LYS A 224 1.74 31.60 4.23
N LEU A 225 0.59 32.26 4.38
CA LEU A 225 -0.24 32.78 3.30
C LEU A 225 -0.20 34.31 3.18
N ASN A 226 0.69 34.97 3.91
CA ASN A 226 0.93 36.42 3.85
C ASN A 226 2.37 36.73 3.47
#